data_AF-V7GUS5-F1
#
_entry.id   AF-V7GUS5-F1
#
_cell.length_a   1.000
_cell.length_b   1.000
_cell.length_c   1.000
_cell.angle_alpha   90.00
_cell.angle_beta   90.00
_cell.angle_gamma   90.00
#
_symmetry.space_group_name_H-M   'P 1'
#
loop_
_entity.id
_entity.type
_entity.pdbx_description
1 polymer ?
#
loop_
_entity_poly.entity_id
_entity_poly.type
_entity_poly.pdbx_seq_one_letter_code
_entity_poly.pdbx_strand_id
1 'polypeptide(L)'
;MNEFVVSWCRSEELEVTRSRAYRKNDQAHVEQKNGAIVRRLMGYGRFVGAEATAALGQIYAVVRLYGNLFQPSFKLQEKTRIGARVIKRYHPPVPPAARVLTHPGVAEADKQQLQAMMETADPVLLFAGIRAAQEELGKRVDRRGLNATIEEPAVIELQRLAANQKTAWKSGETRPTHRRPYRRTKPYPKRPSMYEPFEADSMKR
;
A
#
# COMPACT_ATOMS: atom_id res chain seq x y z
N MET A 1 9.41 -13.48 -10.99
CA MET A 1 9.72 -14.17 -9.73
C MET A 1 11.07 -14.80 -9.91
N ASN A 2 11.95 -14.74 -8.90
CA ASN A 2 13.26 -15.40 -9.00
C ASN A 2 13.12 -16.89 -8.64
N GLU A 3 14.15 -17.67 -8.96
CA GLU A 3 14.17 -19.11 -8.73
C GLU A 3 14.02 -19.47 -7.25
N PHE A 4 14.75 -18.76 -6.37
CA PHE A 4 14.70 -18.98 -4.92
C PHE A 4 13.30 -18.89 -4.31
N VAL A 5 12.48 -17.92 -4.75
CA VAL A 5 11.10 -17.80 -4.23
C VAL A 5 10.23 -18.93 -4.77
N VAL A 6 10.41 -19.33 -6.02
CA VAL A 6 9.63 -20.43 -6.62
C VAL A 6 9.97 -21.76 -5.95
N SER A 7 11.25 -22.02 -5.67
CA SER A 7 11.67 -23.24 -4.99
C SER A 7 11.11 -23.31 -3.57
N TRP A 8 11.16 -22.20 -2.82
CA TRP A 8 10.59 -22.13 -1.49
C TRP A 8 9.06 -22.31 -1.51
N CYS A 9 8.33 -21.67 -2.42
CA CYS A 9 6.88 -21.88 -2.52
C CYS A 9 6.54 -23.35 -2.79
N ARG A 10 7.31 -24.03 -3.64
CA ARG A 10 7.09 -25.46 -3.91
C ARG A 10 7.41 -26.36 -2.73
N SER A 11 8.43 -26.04 -1.91
CA SER A 11 8.72 -26.80 -0.69
C SER A 11 7.65 -26.62 0.37
N GLU A 12 6.97 -25.47 0.39
CA GLU A 12 5.82 -25.18 1.26
C GLU A 12 4.48 -25.66 0.64
N GLU A 13 4.52 -26.46 -0.43
CA GLU A 13 3.33 -26.98 -1.14
C GLU A 13 2.38 -25.88 -1.66
N LEU A 14 2.91 -24.68 -1.92
CA LEU A 14 2.17 -23.56 -2.48
C LEU A 14 2.15 -23.62 -4.00
N GLU A 15 0.95 -23.58 -4.58
CA GLU A 15 0.77 -23.52 -6.02
C GLU A 15 1.26 -22.15 -6.58
N VAL A 16 2.21 -22.20 -7.52
CA VAL A 16 2.75 -21.01 -8.17
C VAL A 16 2.14 -20.84 -9.55
N THR A 17 1.28 -19.83 -9.71
CA THR A 17 0.66 -19.47 -10.99
C THR A 17 1.24 -18.16 -11.54
N ARG A 18 1.18 -17.95 -12.87
CA ARG A 18 1.54 -16.68 -13.52
C ARG A 18 0.39 -16.14 -14.35
N SER A 19 0.25 -14.82 -14.40
CA SER A 19 -0.61 -14.15 -15.37
C SER A 19 -0.09 -14.34 -16.80
N ARG A 20 -0.96 -14.14 -17.79
CA ARG A 20 -0.59 -14.24 -19.19
C ARG A 20 0.45 -13.19 -19.57
N ALA A 21 1.36 -13.57 -20.47
CA ALA A 21 2.37 -12.66 -20.97
C ALA A 21 1.70 -11.41 -21.59
N TYR A 22 2.26 -10.23 -21.28
CA TYR A 22 1.82 -8.92 -21.78
C TYR A 22 0.36 -8.51 -21.45
N ARG A 23 -0.31 -9.21 -20.53
CA ARG A 23 -1.69 -8.89 -20.13
C ARG A 23 -1.77 -8.17 -18.79
N LYS A 24 -1.53 -6.85 -18.80
CA LYS A 24 -1.50 -6.00 -17.59
C LYS A 24 -2.79 -6.01 -16.76
N ASN A 25 -3.93 -6.26 -17.42
CA ASN A 25 -5.24 -6.26 -16.76
C ASN A 25 -5.52 -7.55 -15.96
N ASP A 26 -4.69 -8.60 -16.08
CA ASP A 26 -4.87 -9.83 -15.30
C ASP A 26 -4.69 -9.58 -13.79
N GLN A 27 -3.95 -8.52 -13.41
CA GLN A 27 -3.70 -8.13 -12.02
C GLN A 27 -4.45 -6.85 -11.62
N ALA A 28 -5.58 -6.55 -12.28
CA ALA A 28 -6.29 -5.27 -12.11
C ALA A 28 -6.68 -4.98 -10.64
N HIS A 29 -7.12 -5.99 -9.90
CA HIS A 29 -7.50 -5.82 -8.49
C HIS A 29 -6.29 -5.57 -7.58
N VAL A 30 -5.16 -6.22 -7.86
CA VAL A 30 -3.90 -5.98 -7.15
C VAL A 30 -3.42 -4.56 -7.42
N GLU A 31 -3.39 -4.13 -8.68
CA GLU A 31 -2.96 -2.77 -9.03
C GLU A 31 -3.89 -1.68 -8.48
N GLN A 32 -5.19 -1.95 -8.41
CA GLN A 32 -6.14 -1.07 -7.75
C GLN A 32 -5.78 -0.88 -6.26
N LYS A 33 -5.46 -1.96 -5.53
CA LYS A 33 -5.06 -1.89 -4.12
C LYS A 33 -3.68 -1.25 -3.94
N ASN A 34 -2.74 -1.54 -4.84
CA ASN A 34 -1.43 -0.89 -4.87
C ASN A 34 -1.58 0.63 -5.02
N GLY A 35 -2.47 1.10 -5.90
CA GLY A 35 -2.78 2.52 -6.07
C GLY A 35 -3.50 3.13 -4.86
N ALA A 36 -4.59 2.51 -4.43
CA ALA A 36 -5.48 3.08 -3.42
C ALA A 36 -4.88 3.07 -2.00
N ILE A 37 -4.07 2.07 -1.67
CA ILE A 37 -3.55 1.83 -0.32
C ILE A 37 -2.04 1.99 -0.30
N VAL A 38 -1.31 1.11 -0.99
CA VAL A 38 0.14 0.97 -0.82
C VAL A 38 0.88 2.26 -1.20
N ARG A 39 0.64 2.81 -2.40
CA ARG A 39 1.31 4.04 -2.87
C ARG A 39 0.90 5.27 -2.06
N ARG A 40 -0.33 5.28 -1.51
CA ARG A 40 -0.79 6.35 -0.61
C ARG A 40 -0.14 6.26 0.77
N LEU A 41 0.15 5.05 1.22
CA LEU A 41 0.81 4.81 2.50
C LEU A 41 2.33 5.04 2.43
N MET A 42 2.98 4.51 1.40
CA MET A 42 4.44 4.35 1.33
C MET A 42 5.13 5.34 0.37
N GLY A 43 4.36 6.01 -0.48
CA GLY A 43 4.89 6.87 -1.53
C GLY A 43 5.41 6.09 -2.74
N TYR A 44 6.23 6.77 -3.53
CA TYR A 44 6.84 6.24 -4.76
C TYR A 44 8.36 6.04 -4.64
N GLY A 45 8.90 6.23 -3.43
CA GLY A 45 10.33 6.09 -3.16
C GLY A 45 10.85 4.68 -3.41
N ARG A 46 12.12 4.57 -3.81
CA ARG A 46 12.79 3.26 -3.92
C ARG A 46 13.38 2.88 -2.57
N PHE A 47 12.99 1.70 -2.08
CA PHE A 47 13.51 1.09 -0.86
C PHE A 47 14.49 -0.05 -1.20
N VAL A 48 15.65 -0.08 -0.55
CA VAL A 48 16.71 -1.07 -0.82
C VAL A 48 17.34 -1.51 0.50
N GLY A 49 17.63 -2.80 0.63
CA GLY A 49 18.37 -3.36 1.76
C GLY A 49 17.50 -3.89 2.90
N ALA A 50 18.16 -4.57 3.85
CA ALA A 50 17.52 -5.22 4.98
C ALA A 50 16.84 -4.21 5.92
N GLU A 51 17.46 -3.06 6.16
CA GLU A 51 16.89 -2.05 7.07
C GLU A 51 15.60 -1.44 6.53
N ALA A 52 15.55 -1.16 5.22
CA ALA A 52 14.32 -0.70 4.59
C ALA A 52 13.24 -1.78 4.67
N THR A 53 13.60 -3.05 4.50
CA THR A 53 12.69 -4.19 4.67
C THR A 53 12.13 -4.28 6.09
N ALA A 54 12.97 -4.06 7.11
CA ALA A 54 12.54 -4.02 8.51
C ALA A 54 11.55 -2.85 8.76
N ALA A 55 11.84 -1.65 8.25
CA ALA A 55 10.95 -0.49 8.34
C ALA A 55 9.61 -0.74 7.62
N LEU A 56 9.61 -1.39 6.45
CA LEU A 56 8.40 -1.85 5.77
C LEU A 56 7.59 -2.81 6.65
N GLY A 57 8.26 -3.75 7.32
CA GLY A 57 7.63 -4.69 8.25
C GLY A 57 6.90 -3.99 9.41
N GLN A 58 7.56 -3.00 10.03
CA GLN A 58 6.99 -2.23 11.14
C GLN A 58 5.74 -1.46 10.73
N ILE A 59 5.76 -0.76 9.60
CA ILE A 59 4.57 -0.02 9.15
C ILE A 59 3.42 -0.96 8.77
N TYR A 60 3.68 -2.10 8.11
CA TYR A 60 2.63 -3.07 7.80
C TYR A 60 2.03 -3.72 9.05
N ALA A 61 2.83 -3.95 10.10
CA ALA A 61 2.35 -4.50 11.36
C ALA A 61 1.31 -3.60 12.04
N VAL A 62 1.48 -2.27 11.96
CA VAL A 62 0.54 -1.31 12.55
C VAL A 62 -0.64 -1.03 11.61
N VAL A 63 -0.39 -0.85 10.31
CA VAL A 63 -1.42 -0.53 9.31
C VAL A 63 -2.44 -1.65 9.18
N ARG A 64 -2.03 -2.92 9.25
CA ARG A 64 -2.97 -4.05 9.18
C ARG A 64 -3.98 -4.00 10.33
N LEU A 65 -3.54 -3.65 11.53
CA LEU A 65 -4.42 -3.56 12.71
C LEU A 65 -5.33 -2.35 12.57
N TYR A 66 -4.79 -1.17 12.29
CA TYR A 66 -5.57 0.04 12.13
C TYR A 66 -6.66 -0.10 11.05
N GLY A 67 -6.26 -0.59 9.87
CA GLY A 67 -7.13 -0.73 8.71
C GLY A 67 -8.23 -1.79 8.88
N ASN A 68 -7.92 -2.91 9.54
CA ASN A 68 -8.88 -4.00 9.70
C ASN A 68 -9.77 -3.83 10.93
N LEU A 69 -9.24 -3.30 12.04
CA LEU A 69 -9.98 -3.19 13.30
C LEU A 69 -10.83 -1.91 13.35
N PHE A 70 -10.30 -0.77 12.88
CA PHE A 70 -10.90 0.54 13.16
C PHE A 70 -11.33 1.32 11.93
N GLN A 71 -10.69 1.15 10.78
CA GLN A 71 -10.99 1.96 9.61
C GLN A 71 -12.30 1.51 8.90
N PRO A 72 -13.34 2.37 8.82
CA PRO A 72 -14.55 2.02 8.10
C PRO A 72 -14.28 1.80 6.61
N SER A 73 -14.87 0.75 6.04
CA SER A 73 -14.70 0.41 4.63
C SER A 73 -16.05 0.25 3.93
N PHE A 74 -16.13 0.79 2.71
CA PHE A 74 -17.27 0.59 1.82
C PHE A 74 -17.20 -0.79 1.19
N LYS A 75 -18.30 -1.54 1.32
CA LYS A 75 -18.48 -2.83 0.64
C LYS A 75 -19.65 -2.70 -0.34
N LEU A 76 -19.40 -3.09 -1.59
CA LEU A 76 -20.42 -3.15 -2.63
C LEU A 76 -21.47 -4.19 -2.22
N GLN A 77 -22.72 -3.77 -2.12
CA GLN A 77 -23.86 -4.64 -1.82
C GLN A 77 -24.45 -5.18 -3.12
N GLU A 78 -24.71 -4.29 -4.08
CA GLU A 78 -25.31 -4.67 -5.35
C GLU A 78 -24.76 -3.83 -6.50
N LYS A 79 -24.79 -4.42 -7.70
CA LYS A 79 -24.42 -3.74 -8.93
C LYS A 79 -25.38 -4.17 -10.03
N THR A 80 -26.19 -3.23 -10.50
CA THR A 80 -27.16 -3.46 -11.55
C THR A 80 -26.81 -2.63 -12.77
N ARG A 81 -26.99 -3.22 -13.97
CA ARG A 81 -26.77 -2.53 -15.24
C ARG A 81 -28.11 -2.31 -15.94
N ILE A 82 -28.40 -1.06 -16.29
CA ILE A 82 -29.58 -0.65 -17.05
C ILE A 82 -29.07 0.03 -18.34
N GLY A 83 -29.07 -0.72 -19.44
CA GLY A 83 -28.47 -0.30 -20.71
C GLY A 83 -26.98 0.08 -20.55
N ALA A 84 -26.67 1.37 -20.78
CA ALA A 84 -25.31 1.92 -20.60
C ALA A 84 -24.98 2.32 -19.15
N ARG A 85 -25.98 2.44 -18.26
CA ARG A 85 -25.80 2.91 -16.88
C ARG A 85 -25.49 1.76 -15.92
N VAL A 86 -24.50 1.95 -15.05
CA VAL A 86 -24.19 1.03 -13.94
C VAL A 86 -24.55 1.71 -12.63
N ILE A 87 -25.48 1.14 -11.88
CA ILE A 87 -25.89 1.60 -10.56
C ILE A 87 -25.26 0.67 -9.52
N LYS A 88 -24.66 1.26 -8.48
CA LYS A 88 -24.01 0.53 -7.39
C LYS A 88 -24.62 0.96 -6.07
N ARG A 89 -25.12 0.01 -5.28
CA ARG A 89 -25.52 0.24 -3.88
C ARG A 89 -24.45 -0.34 -2.97
N TYR A 90 -24.13 0.40 -1.92
CA TYR A 90 -23.11 0.02 -0.96
C TYR A 90 -23.74 -0.17 0.41
N HIS A 91 -23.16 -1.07 1.20
CA HIS A 91 -23.46 -1.13 2.62
C HIS A 91 -22.98 0.15 3.32
N PRO A 92 -23.56 0.47 4.49
CA PRO A 92 -22.98 1.45 5.40
C PRO A 92 -21.49 1.17 5.64
N PRO A 93 -20.66 2.22 5.75
CA PRO A 93 -19.24 2.06 6.00
C PRO A 93 -19.05 1.54 7.43
N VAL A 94 -18.51 0.33 7.55
CA VAL A 94 -18.16 -0.31 8.83
C VAL A 94 -16.77 -0.92 8.73
N PRO A 95 -16.02 -1.01 9.85
CA PRO A 95 -14.71 -1.65 9.86
C PRO A 95 -14.79 -3.13 9.43
N PRO A 96 -13.76 -3.66 8.74
CA PRO A 96 -13.72 -5.08 8.38
C PRO A 96 -13.94 -6.02 9.56
N ALA A 97 -13.34 -5.75 10.72
CA ALA A 97 -13.52 -6.55 11.93
C ALA A 97 -14.99 -6.64 12.35
N ALA A 98 -15.73 -5.53 12.35
CA ALA A 98 -17.16 -5.53 12.67
C ALA A 98 -18.00 -6.37 11.69
N ARG A 99 -17.58 -6.49 10.43
CA ARG A 99 -18.23 -7.39 9.45
C ARG A 99 -17.95 -8.86 9.75
N VAL A 100 -16.74 -9.18 10.20
CA VAL A 100 -16.34 -10.55 10.56
C VAL A 100 -17.13 -11.03 11.78
N LEU A 101 -17.26 -10.18 12.81
CA LEU A 101 -18.01 -10.50 14.03
C LEU A 101 -19.48 -10.82 13.77
N THR A 102 -20.09 -10.19 12.75
CA THR A 102 -21.49 -10.42 12.37
C THR A 102 -21.67 -11.53 11.33
N HIS A 103 -20.59 -12.07 10.76
CA HIS A 103 -20.67 -13.05 9.69
C HIS A 103 -20.98 -14.46 10.24
N PRO A 104 -22.05 -15.13 9.77
CA PRO A 104 -22.48 -16.42 10.32
C PRO A 104 -21.50 -17.56 10.03
N GLY A 105 -20.74 -17.46 8.92
CA GLY A 105 -19.78 -18.49 8.51
C GLY A 105 -18.40 -18.41 9.18
N VAL A 106 -18.22 -17.54 10.19
CA VAL A 106 -16.95 -17.42 10.92
C VAL A 106 -17.09 -18.13 12.26
N ALA A 107 -16.11 -18.97 12.61
CA ALA A 107 -16.12 -19.72 13.85
C ALA A 107 -16.09 -18.78 15.06
N GLU A 108 -16.75 -19.18 16.15
CA GLU A 108 -16.85 -18.32 17.34
C GLU A 108 -15.48 -18.11 18.02
N ALA A 109 -14.60 -19.10 17.96
CA ALA A 109 -13.22 -18.98 18.44
C ALA A 109 -12.44 -17.85 17.71
N ASP A 110 -12.59 -17.75 16.39
CA ASP A 110 -11.94 -16.69 15.60
C ASP A 110 -12.49 -15.30 15.94
N LYS A 111 -13.80 -15.22 16.22
CA LYS A 111 -14.44 -13.96 16.65
C LYS A 111 -13.95 -13.52 18.03
N GLN A 112 -13.81 -14.45 18.97
CA GLN A 112 -13.26 -14.17 20.30
C GLN A 112 -11.81 -13.69 20.20
N GLN A 113 -10.99 -14.34 19.37
CA GLN A 113 -9.62 -13.88 19.12
C GLN A 113 -9.59 -12.47 18.53
N LEU A 114 -10.47 -12.18 17.57
CA LEU A 114 -10.58 -10.85 16.98
C LEU A 114 -11.04 -9.79 18.00
N GLN A 115 -11.98 -10.12 18.90
CA GLN A 115 -12.41 -9.24 19.97
C GLN A 115 -11.26 -8.93 20.94
N ALA A 116 -10.49 -9.93 21.36
CA ALA A 116 -9.31 -9.72 22.20
C ALA A 116 -8.26 -8.82 21.53
N MET A 117 -8.06 -8.96 20.21
CA MET A 117 -7.21 -8.04 19.44
C MET A 117 -7.75 -6.62 19.41
N MET A 118 -9.07 -6.43 19.38
CA MET A 118 -9.69 -5.11 19.40
C MET A 118 -9.58 -4.44 20.77
N GLU A 119 -9.77 -5.18 21.86
CA GLU A 119 -9.67 -4.67 23.23
C GLU A 119 -8.26 -4.21 23.59
N THR A 120 -7.25 -4.91 23.06
CA THR A 120 -5.84 -4.58 23.29
C THR A 120 -5.30 -3.46 22.40
N ALA A 121 -6.01 -3.12 21.32
CA ALA A 121 -5.54 -2.16 20.34
C ALA A 121 -6.14 -0.76 20.56
N ASP A 122 -5.26 0.24 20.74
CA ASP A 122 -5.67 1.65 20.79
C ASP A 122 -5.54 2.28 19.39
N PRO A 123 -6.64 2.79 18.80
CA PRO A 123 -6.61 3.42 17.47
C PRO A 123 -5.70 4.66 17.39
N VAL A 124 -5.53 5.40 18.49
CA VAL A 124 -4.66 6.58 18.57
C VAL A 124 -3.20 6.15 18.57
N LEU A 125 -2.84 5.15 19.38
CA LEU A 125 -1.48 4.59 19.39
C LEU A 125 -1.11 3.99 18.04
N LEU A 126 -2.03 3.24 17.42
CA LEU A 126 -1.82 2.68 16.08
C LEU A 126 -1.62 3.80 15.05
N PHE A 127 -2.46 4.84 15.06
CA PHE A 127 -2.30 5.95 14.13
C PHE A 127 -0.96 6.68 14.33
N ALA A 128 -0.56 6.89 15.58
CA ALA A 128 0.71 7.51 15.91
C ALA A 128 1.90 6.64 15.46
N GLY A 129 1.81 5.31 15.63
CA GLY A 129 2.77 4.34 15.12
C GLY A 129 2.88 4.36 13.59
N ILE A 130 1.76 4.51 12.87
CA ILE A 130 1.78 4.69 11.41
C ILE A 130 2.58 5.95 11.03
N ARG A 131 2.38 7.06 11.74
CA ARG A 131 3.09 8.32 11.44
C ARG A 131 4.59 8.22 11.73
N ALA A 132 4.98 7.64 12.85
CA ALA A 132 6.38 7.41 13.19
C ALA A 132 7.06 6.50 12.14
N ALA A 133 6.40 5.39 11.78
CA ALA A 133 6.94 4.47 10.77
C ALA A 133 7.02 5.11 9.37
N GLN A 134 6.09 6.01 9.01
CA GLN A 134 6.16 6.78 7.77
C GLN A 134 7.32 7.79 7.75
N GLU A 135 7.62 8.44 8.89
CA GLU A 135 8.79 9.33 8.98
C GLU A 135 10.08 8.54 8.80
N GLU A 136 10.22 7.42 9.51
CA GLU A 136 11.39 6.55 9.40
C GLU A 136 11.58 6.01 7.97
N LEU A 137 10.49 5.56 7.35
CA LEU A 137 10.50 5.14 5.96
C LEU A 137 10.88 6.30 5.02
N GLY A 138 10.39 7.51 5.29
CA GLY A 138 10.72 8.74 4.57
C GLY A 138 12.22 9.07 4.60
N LYS A 139 12.90 8.89 5.75
CA LYS A 139 14.36 9.07 5.87
C LYS A 139 15.15 8.14 4.95
N ARG A 140 14.59 6.96 4.66
CA ARG A 140 15.23 5.88 3.89
C ARG A 140 14.94 5.92 2.39
N VAL A 141 14.02 6.77 1.94
CA VAL A 141 13.72 6.95 0.50
C VAL A 141 14.98 7.37 -0.24
N ASP A 142 15.28 6.69 -1.35
CA ASP A 142 16.41 6.98 -2.25
C ASP A 142 17.81 6.78 -1.64
N ARG A 143 17.93 6.30 -0.40
CA ARG A 143 19.22 5.81 0.13
C ARG A 143 19.56 4.49 -0.54
N ARG A 144 20.52 4.51 -1.47
CA ARG A 144 21.06 3.30 -2.13
C ARG A 144 21.98 2.52 -1.18
N GLY A 145 21.48 2.11 -0.01
CA GLY A 145 22.29 1.40 0.99
C GLY A 145 23.55 2.16 1.46
N LEU A 146 23.64 3.46 1.19
CA LEU A 146 24.77 4.28 1.60
C LEU A 146 24.49 4.80 3.02
N ASN A 147 25.21 4.19 3.97
CA ASN A 147 25.49 4.64 5.34
C ASN A 147 24.32 5.35 6.02
N ALA A 148 23.37 4.57 6.54
CA ALA A 148 22.45 5.08 7.55
C ALA A 148 23.04 4.79 8.92
N THR A 149 23.34 5.83 9.69
CA THR A 149 23.51 5.71 11.14
C THR A 149 22.21 5.12 11.71
N ILE A 150 22.32 4.10 12.55
CA ILE A 150 21.17 3.53 13.26
C ILE A 150 20.67 4.62 14.23
N GLU A 151 19.61 5.32 13.86
CA GLU A 151 18.87 6.19 14.79
C GLU A 151 17.82 5.33 15.49
N GLU A 152 17.71 5.48 16.80
CA GLU A 152 16.66 4.83 17.58
C GLU A 152 15.28 5.26 17.08
N PRO A 153 14.29 4.35 17.11
CA PRO A 153 12.93 4.68 16.68
C PRO A 153 12.42 5.88 17.47
N ALA A 154 11.97 6.92 16.76
CA ALA A 154 11.50 8.15 17.37
C ALA A 154 10.37 7.84 18.39
N VAL A 155 10.55 8.31 19.62
CA VAL A 155 9.53 8.18 20.68
C VAL A 155 8.25 8.88 20.23
N ILE A 156 7.13 8.15 20.33
CA ILE A 156 5.82 8.66 19.95
C ILE A 156 5.29 9.56 21.06
N GLU A 157 5.49 10.88 20.93
CA GLU A 157 4.85 11.86 21.82
C GLU A 157 3.38 12.10 21.42
N LEU A 158 2.46 11.38 22.08
CA LEU A 158 1.02 11.46 21.84
C LEU A 158 0.44 12.88 21.97
N GLN A 159 0.87 13.63 22.98
CA GLN A 159 0.38 15.00 23.22
C GLN A 159 0.77 15.94 22.07
N ARG A 160 2.01 15.82 21.59
CA ARG A 160 2.51 16.59 20.44
C ARG A 160 1.80 16.19 19.15
N LEU A 161 1.56 14.89 18.95
CA LEU A 161 0.80 14.40 17.80
C LEU A 161 -0.63 14.95 17.80
N ALA A 162 -1.34 14.90 18.94
CA ALA A 162 -2.68 15.44 19.09
C ALA A 162 -2.74 16.96 18.86
N ALA A 163 -1.78 17.71 19.40
CA ALA A 163 -1.67 19.16 19.19
C ALA A 163 -1.46 19.51 17.71
N ASN A 164 -0.61 18.74 17.01
CA ASN A 164 -0.35 18.93 15.58
C ASN A 164 -1.56 18.59 14.70
N GLN A 165 -2.44 17.65 15.09
CA GLN A 165 -3.62 17.31 14.27
C GLN A 165 -4.59 18.47 14.09
N LYS A 166 -4.72 19.36 15.09
CA LYS A 166 -5.63 20.52 15.05
C LYS A 166 -5.27 21.50 13.92
N THR A 167 -3.98 21.58 13.57
CA THR A 167 -3.44 22.52 12.57
C THR A 167 -2.94 21.81 11.30
N ALA A 168 -2.84 20.47 11.31
CA ALA A 168 -2.32 19.67 10.18
C ALA A 168 -3.04 19.90 8.85
N TRP A 169 -4.33 20.24 8.87
CA TRP A 169 -5.07 20.56 7.64
C TRP A 169 -4.62 21.88 7.01
N LYS A 170 -4.11 22.83 7.80
CA LYS A 170 -3.65 24.14 7.32
C LYS A 170 -2.30 24.07 6.61
N SER A 171 -1.41 23.18 7.07
CA SER A 171 -0.06 23.01 6.51
C SER A 171 -0.03 22.12 5.27
N GLY A 172 -1.16 21.51 4.88
CA GLY A 172 -1.22 20.52 3.81
C GLY A 172 -0.37 19.32 4.20
N GLU A 173 -0.97 18.36 4.91
CA GLU A 173 -0.24 17.22 5.49
C GLU A 173 0.51 16.40 4.41
N THR A 174 1.75 16.80 4.15
CA THR A 174 2.62 16.15 3.19
C THR A 174 3.37 15.08 3.95
N ARG A 175 2.94 13.84 3.77
CA ARG A 175 3.58 12.68 4.38
C ARG A 175 5.08 12.70 4.04
N PRO A 176 5.97 12.32 4.97
CA PRO A 176 7.42 12.27 4.74
C PRO A 176 7.78 11.46 3.48
N THR A 177 7.07 10.35 3.26
CA THR A 177 7.15 9.49 2.07
C THR A 177 6.73 10.16 0.75
N HIS A 178 6.02 11.28 0.81
CA HIS A 178 5.47 12.02 -0.33
C HIS A 178 6.08 13.43 -0.48
N ARG A 179 7.12 13.79 0.30
CA ARG A 179 7.80 15.08 0.20
C ARG A 179 8.34 15.38 -1.21
N ARG A 180 8.69 14.33 -1.98
CA ARG A 180 9.05 14.45 -3.40
C ARG A 180 7.85 14.15 -4.28
N PRO A 181 7.43 15.08 -5.17
CA PRO A 181 6.36 14.80 -6.11
C PRO A 181 6.83 13.74 -7.10
N TYR A 182 6.04 12.68 -7.27
CA TYR A 182 6.27 11.71 -8.34
C TYR A 182 6.04 12.39 -9.70
N ARG A 183 7.13 12.71 -10.40
CA ARG A 183 7.08 13.23 -11.78
C ARG A 183 7.20 12.07 -12.75
N ARG A 184 6.06 11.64 -13.33
CA ARG A 184 6.07 10.72 -14.46
C ARG A 184 6.54 11.45 -15.71
N THR A 185 7.84 11.51 -15.94
CA THR A 185 8.37 11.90 -17.25
C THR A 185 8.07 10.77 -18.23
N LYS A 186 7.08 10.95 -19.10
CA LYS A 186 6.88 10.04 -20.23
C LYS A 186 8.15 10.17 -21.10
N PRO A 187 8.94 9.10 -21.32
CA PRO A 187 10.03 9.18 -22.26
C PRO A 187 9.43 9.61 -23.60
N TYR A 188 9.91 10.72 -24.14
CA TYR A 188 9.54 11.10 -25.49
C TYR A 188 9.97 9.93 -26.39
N PRO A 189 9.05 9.30 -27.14
CA PRO A 189 9.47 8.25 -28.05
C PRO A 189 10.47 8.87 -29.02
N LYS A 190 11.74 8.45 -28.96
CA LYS A 190 12.73 8.70 -30.02
C LYS A 190 12.40 7.86 -31.26
N ARG A 191 11.13 7.77 -31.62
CA ARG A 191 10.70 7.15 -32.86
C ARG A 191 10.41 8.29 -33.80
N PRO A 192 10.96 8.28 -35.02
CA PRO A 192 10.57 9.25 -36.02
C PRO A 192 9.04 9.25 -36.16
N SER A 193 8.48 10.43 -36.37
CA SER A 193 7.05 10.59 -36.60
C SER A 193 6.62 9.69 -37.76
N MET A 194 5.41 9.12 -37.74
CA MET A 194 4.89 8.37 -38.89
C MET A 194 4.75 9.25 -40.15
N TYR A 195 4.80 10.58 -39.96
CA TYR A 195 4.79 11.59 -41.02
C TYR A 195 6.20 12.04 -41.46
N GLU A 196 7.26 11.57 -40.80
CA GLU A 196 8.61 11.80 -41.27
C GLU A 196 8.92 10.82 -42.42
N PRO A 197 9.60 11.28 -43.49
CA PRO A 197 10.01 10.40 -44.57
C PRO A 197 10.88 9.26 -44.02
N PHE A 198 10.63 8.04 -44.49
CA PHE A 198 11.37 6.86 -44.09
C PHE A 198 12.83 6.98 -44.55
N GLU A 199 13.74 7.17 -43.60
CA GLU A 199 15.17 7.00 -43.85
C GLU A 199 15.54 5.56 -43.48
N ALA A 200 16.03 4.79 -44.46
CA ALA A 200 16.54 3.46 -44.21
C ALA A 200 17.77 3.57 -43.30
N ASP A 201 17.67 3.00 -42.10
CA ASP A 201 18.74 3.00 -41.11
C ASP A 201 19.96 2.29 -41.72
N SER A 202 20.95 3.07 -42.15
CA SER A 202 22.20 2.52 -42.70
C SER A 202 22.89 1.74 -41.59
N MET A 203 22.86 0.40 -41.72
CA MET A 203 23.51 -0.54 -40.82
C MET A 203 24.94 -0.07 -40.50
N LYS A 204 25.15 0.38 -39.27
CA LYS A 204 26.50 0.51 -38.72
C LYS A 204 27.05 -0.90 -38.54
N ARG A 205 28.08 -1.23 -39.33
CA ARG A 205 28.98 -2.37 -39.11
C ARG A 205 29.72 -2.22 -37.79
#